data_AF-A0A3Q9G4W2-F1
#
_entry.id   AF-A0A3Q9G4W2-F1
#
_cell.length_a   1.000
_cell.length_b   1.000
_cell.length_c   1.000
_cell.angle_alpha   90.00
_cell.angle_beta   90.00
_cell.angle_gamma   90.00
#
_symmetry.space_group_name_H-M   'P 1'
#
loop_
_entity.id
_entity.type
_entity.pdbx_description
1 polymer ?
#
loop_
_entity_poly.entity_id
_entity_poly.type
_entity_poly.pdbx_seq_one_letter_code
_entity_poly.pdbx_strand_id
1 'polypeptide(L)'
;MKNIRYNLDQLLTGQEDMNKGATNIDDILEVLEGQVGPLIERFVGDSSTAYYAAQFKWNNQSAELNSMFVQGSNQVGNSAQNMNQADITGANRFRA
;
A
#
# COMPACT_ATOMS: atom_id res chain seq x y z
N MET A 1 -25.85 12.65 -1.95
CA MET A 1 -24.98 11.78 -2.78
C MET A 1 -23.63 12.38 -3.20
N LYS A 2 -23.44 13.71 -3.32
CA LYS A 2 -22.18 14.30 -3.83
C LYS A 2 -20.94 14.09 -2.94
N ASN A 3 -21.08 14.16 -1.61
CA ASN A 3 -19.95 14.03 -0.66
C ASN A 3 -19.41 12.60 -0.53
N ILE A 4 -20.26 11.59 -0.75
CA ILE A 4 -19.89 10.18 -0.63
C ILE A 4 -18.98 9.77 -1.80
N ARG A 5 -19.33 10.15 -3.03
CA ARG A 5 -18.51 9.86 -4.22
C ARG A 5 -17.15 10.56 -4.16
N TYR A 6 -17.13 11.79 -3.66
CA TYR A 6 -15.89 12.55 -3.47
C TYR A 6 -14.92 11.88 -2.49
N ASN A 7 -15.41 11.40 -1.35
CA ASN A 7 -14.59 10.67 -0.38
C ASN A 7 -14.06 9.34 -0.95
N LEU A 8 -14.83 8.67 -1.80
CA LEU A 8 -14.39 7.44 -2.48
C LEU A 8 -13.24 7.70 -3.44
N ASP A 9 -13.37 8.71 -4.31
CA ASP A 9 -12.34 9.08 -5.29
C ASP A 9 -11.02 9.47 -4.59
N GLN A 10 -11.09 10.25 -3.51
CA GLN A 10 -9.91 10.62 -2.72
C GLN A 10 -9.21 9.40 -2.09
N LEU A 11 -9.97 8.40 -1.65
CA LEU A 11 -9.40 7.20 -1.05
C LEU A 11 -8.74 6.30 -2.10
N LEU A 12 -9.32 6.23 -3.30
CA LEU A 12 -8.72 5.53 -4.44
C LEU A 12 -7.43 6.21 -4.90
N THR A 13 -7.38 7.54 -4.96
CA THR A 13 -6.14 8.29 -5.26
C THR A 13 -5.08 8.05 -4.20
N GLY A 14 -5.44 8.13 -2.91
CA GLY A 14 -4.51 7.84 -1.82
C GLY A 14 -3.95 6.42 -1.88
N GLN A 15 -4.77 5.43 -2.26
CA GLN A 15 -4.35 4.05 -2.47
C GLN A 15 -3.34 3.92 -3.63
N GLU A 16 -3.60 4.59 -4.76
CA GLU A 16 -2.71 4.56 -5.91
C GLU A 16 -1.34 5.18 -5.58
N ASP A 17 -1.34 6.31 -4.87
CA ASP A 17 -0.12 7.00 -4.44
C ASP A 17 0.68 6.17 -3.44
N MET A 18 -0.03 5.46 -2.55
CA MET A 18 0.54 4.53 -1.58
C MET A 18 1.22 3.33 -2.27
N ASN A 19 0.56 2.73 -3.26
CA ASN A 19 1.16 1.66 -4.07
C ASN A 19 2.39 2.14 -4.85
N LYS A 20 2.31 3.33 -5.47
CA LYS A 20 3.47 3.95 -6.14
C LYS A 20 4.62 4.18 -5.16
N GLY A 21 4.31 4.63 -3.95
CA GLY A 21 5.29 4.81 -2.88
C GLY A 21 5.98 3.50 -2.49
N ALA A 22 5.23 2.41 -2.35
CA ALA A 22 5.78 1.09 -2.05
C ALA A 22 6.67 0.56 -3.19
N THR A 23 6.21 0.64 -4.44
CA THR A 23 7.03 0.24 -5.61
C THR A 23 8.32 1.07 -5.68
N ASN A 24 8.23 2.39 -5.47
CA ASN A 24 9.41 3.25 -5.48
C ASN A 24 10.39 2.93 -4.33
N ILE A 25 9.88 2.53 -3.16
CA ILE A 25 10.73 2.04 -2.07
C ILE A 25 11.44 0.76 -2.50
N ASP A 26 10.72 -0.21 -3.06
CA ASP A 26 11.32 -1.47 -3.52
C ASP A 26 12.38 -1.23 -4.61
N ASP A 27 12.12 -0.34 -5.57
CA ASP A 27 13.09 0.06 -6.61
C ASP A 27 14.37 0.70 -6.02
N ILE A 28 14.21 1.61 -5.05
CA ILE A 28 15.34 2.24 -4.36
C ILE A 28 16.17 1.19 -3.61
N LEU A 29 15.51 0.24 -2.97
CA LEU A 29 16.16 -0.83 -2.22
C LEU A 29 16.90 -1.80 -3.15
N GLU A 30 16.31 -2.15 -4.29
CA GLU A 30 16.96 -2.98 -5.31
C GLU A 30 18.21 -2.28 -5.88
N VAL A 31 18.12 -0.98 -6.16
CA VAL A 31 19.28 -0.18 -6.58
C VAL A 31 20.36 -0.15 -5.50
N LEU A 32 19.96 0.05 -4.24
CA LEU A 32 20.89 0.05 -3.11
C LEU A 32 21.56 -1.32 -2.94
N GLU A 33 20.80 -2.41 -3.04
CA GLU A 33 21.31 -3.78 -2.97
C GLU A 33 22.28 -4.08 -4.12
N GLY A 34 21.97 -3.63 -5.35
CA GLY A 34 22.88 -3.73 -6.49
C GLY A 34 24.18 -2.95 -6.31
N GLN A 35 24.14 -1.79 -5.66
CA GLN A 35 25.34 -0.98 -5.34
C GLN A 35 26.16 -1.58 -4.20
N VAL A 36 25.49 -2.16 -3.20
CA VAL A 36 26.12 -2.69 -1.99
C VAL A 36 26.61 -4.13 -2.17
N GLY A 37 26.00 -4.91 -3.08
CA GLY A 37 26.37 -6.30 -3.38
C GLY A 37 27.88 -6.53 -3.60
N PRO A 38 28.55 -5.74 -4.46
CA PRO A 38 30.00 -5.85 -4.65
C PRO A 38 30.85 -5.43 -3.44
N LEU A 39 30.26 -4.65 -2.51
CA LEU A 39 30.91 -4.17 -1.30
C LEU A 39 30.72 -5.13 -0.11
N ILE A 40 29.68 -5.98 -0.15
CA ILE A 40 29.43 -7.01 0.87
C ILE A 40 30.60 -7.98 1.00
N GLU A 41 31.27 -8.34 -0.11
CA GLU A 41 32.47 -9.18 -0.06
C GLU A 41 33.62 -8.55 0.76
N ARG A 42 33.60 -7.22 0.92
CA ARG A 42 34.53 -6.47 1.78
C ARG A 42 33.99 -6.20 3.18
N PHE A 43 32.69 -6.41 3.42
CA PHE A 43 32.10 -6.25 4.75
C PHE A 43 32.46 -7.46 5.60
N VAL A 44 33.31 -7.25 6.61
CA VAL A 44 33.68 -8.27 7.59
C VAL A 44 33.02 -7.94 8.93
N GLY A 45 32.58 -8.97 9.65
CA GLY A 45 32.01 -8.84 10.99
C GLY A 45 30.72 -8.00 11.05
N ASP A 46 30.66 -7.05 11.97
CA ASP A 46 29.47 -6.28 12.34
C ASP A 46 28.82 -5.52 11.17
N SER A 47 29.62 -5.11 10.18
CA SER A 47 29.15 -4.37 8.99
C SER A 47 28.21 -5.21 8.12
N SER A 48 28.52 -6.51 8.00
CA SER A 48 27.71 -7.47 7.26
C SER A 48 26.40 -7.75 7.98
N THR A 49 26.46 -7.95 9.30
CA THR A 49 25.27 -8.14 10.14
C THR A 49 24.34 -6.92 10.14
N ALA A 50 24.89 -5.71 10.21
CA ALA A 50 24.12 -4.48 10.15
C ALA A 50 23.39 -4.31 8.81
N TYR A 51 24.06 -4.66 7.70
CA TYR A 51 23.43 -4.67 6.38
C TYR A 51 22.22 -5.62 6.33
N TYR A 52 22.42 -6.90 6.67
CA TYR A 52 21.33 -7.88 6.61
C TYR A 52 20.16 -7.54 7.55
N ALA A 53 20.45 -6.93 8.71
CA ALA A 53 19.41 -6.46 9.62
C ALA A 53 18.60 -5.30 9.02
N ALA A 54 19.27 -4.34 8.36
CA ALA A 54 18.60 -3.25 7.66
C ALA A 54 17.76 -3.77 6.48
N GLN A 55 18.33 -4.72 5.71
CA GLN A 55 17.64 -5.37 4.60
C GLN A 55 16.37 -6.09 5.04
N PHE A 56 16.47 -6.89 6.09
CA PHE A 56 15.31 -7.57 6.65
C PHE A 56 14.23 -6.60 7.14
N LYS A 57 14.66 -5.50 7.79
CA LYS A 57 13.73 -4.48 8.31
C LYS A 57 12.95 -3.80 7.19
N TRP A 58 13.63 -3.34 6.13
CA TRP A 58 12.94 -2.65 5.04
C TRP A 58 11.98 -3.58 4.30
N ASN A 59 12.36 -4.87 4.11
CA ASN A 59 11.53 -5.83 3.37
C ASN A 59 10.22 -6.12 4.13
N ASN A 60 10.31 -6.26 5.45
CA ASN A 60 9.13 -6.43 6.29
C ASN A 60 8.22 -5.19 6.26
N GLN A 61 8.80 -3.99 6.30
CA GLN A 61 8.03 -2.75 6.27
C GLN A 61 7.30 -2.56 4.93
N SER A 62 7.95 -2.87 3.80
CA SER A 62 7.29 -2.89 2.48
C SER A 62 6.14 -3.90 2.44
N ALA A 63 6.34 -5.11 2.95
CA ALA A 63 5.31 -6.14 2.98
C ALA A 63 4.10 -5.74 3.87
N GLU A 64 4.36 -5.11 5.02
CA GLU A 64 3.32 -4.60 5.91
C GLU A 64 2.51 -3.47 5.25
N LEU A 65 3.18 -2.51 4.60
CA LEU A 65 2.51 -1.45 3.85
C LEU A 65 1.62 -2.02 2.75
N ASN A 66 2.12 -2.97 1.96
CA ASN A 66 1.33 -3.65 0.93
C ASN A 66 0.10 -4.36 1.52
N SER A 67 0.24 -5.03 2.67
CA SER A 67 -0.88 -5.65 3.37
C SER A 67 -1.93 -4.63 3.81
N MET A 68 -1.50 -3.49 4.36
CA MET A 68 -2.41 -2.40 4.74
C MET A 68 -3.15 -1.82 3.53
N PHE A 69 -2.51 -1.69 2.37
CA PHE A 69 -3.16 -1.21 1.15
C PHE A 69 -4.20 -2.19 0.62
N VAL A 70 -3.91 -3.49 0.62
CA VAL A 70 -4.90 -4.52 0.25
C VAL A 70 -6.11 -4.47 1.18
N GLN A 71 -5.88 -4.36 2.49
CA GLN A 71 -6.97 -4.24 3.47
C GLN A 71 -7.80 -2.98 3.26
N GLY A 72 -7.16 -1.83 3.04
CA GLY A 72 -7.84 -0.56 2.73
C GLY A 72 -8.67 -0.63 1.44
N SER A 73 -8.11 -1.21 0.38
CA SER A 73 -8.78 -1.43 -0.91
C SER A 73 -10.06 -2.26 -0.76
N ASN A 74 -9.97 -3.36 0.01
CA ASN A 74 -11.11 -4.22 0.28
C ASN A 74 -12.18 -3.49 1.09
N GLN A 75 -11.79 -2.68 2.08
CA GLN A 75 -12.71 -1.89 2.89
C GLN A 75 -13.46 -0.85 2.03
N VAL A 76 -12.77 -0.22 1.08
CA VAL A 76 -13.35 0.71 0.11
C VAL A 76 -14.35 -0.01 -0.81
N GLY A 77 -13.96 -1.13 -1.40
CA GLY A 77 -14.83 -1.92 -2.28
C GLY A 77 -16.11 -2.36 -1.58
N ASN A 78 -15.99 -2.88 -0.35
CA ASN A 78 -17.13 -3.27 0.48
C ASN A 78 -18.03 -2.07 0.81
N SER A 79 -17.44 -0.91 1.13
CA SER A 79 -18.19 0.32 1.40
C SER A 79 -18.95 0.80 0.17
N ALA A 80 -18.34 0.78 -1.01
CA ALA A 80 -19.00 1.16 -2.27
C ALA A 80 -20.18 0.24 -2.61
N GLN A 81 -20.03 -1.08 -2.40
CA GLN A 81 -21.13 -2.04 -2.59
C GLN A 81 -22.28 -1.79 -1.62
N ASN A 82 -21.97 -1.61 -0.33
CA ASN A 82 -22.98 -1.31 0.69
C ASN A 82 -23.73 -0.01 0.39
N MET A 83 -23.04 1.02 -0.09
CA MET A 83 -23.65 2.29 -0.46
C MET A 83 -24.54 2.20 -1.70
N ASN A 84 -24.11 1.47 -2.72
CA ASN A 84 -24.94 1.21 -3.90
C ASN A 84 -26.23 0.47 -3.51
N GLN A 85 -26.11 -0.55 -2.66
CA GLN A 85 -27.26 -1.28 -2.12
C GLN A 85 -28.21 -0.38 -1.31
N ALA A 86 -27.66 0.51 -0.48
CA ALA A 86 -28.44 1.48 0.29
C ALA A 86 -29.14 2.51 -0.62
N ASP A 87 -28.48 3.02 -1.66
CA ASP A 87 -29.06 3.94 -2.63
C ASP A 87 -30.20 3.27 -3.42
N ILE A 88 -30.03 2.04 -3.90
CA ILE A 88 -31.09 1.27 -4.58
C ILE A 88 -32.29 1.06 -3.64
N THR A 89 -32.02 0.65 -2.40
CA THR A 89 -33.06 0.39 -1.40
C THR A 89 -33.81 1.68 -1.04
N GLY A 90 -33.09 2.79 -0.87
CA GLY A 90 -33.68 4.10 -0.62
C GLY A 90 -34.51 4.58 -1.79
N ALA A 91 -33.99 4.51 -3.02
CA ALA A 91 -34.70 4.93 -4.22
C ALA A 91 -36.00 4.15 -4.46
N ASN A 92 -36.03 2.86 -4.11
CA ASN A 92 -37.24 2.04 -4.17
C ASN A 92 -38.26 2.41 -3.10
N ARG A 93 -37.83 2.91 -1.93
CA ARG A 93 -38.73 3.37 -0.84
C ARG A 93 -39.37 4.73 -1.10
N PHE A 94 -38.77 5.58 -1.94
CA PHE A 94 -39.36 6.87 -2.33
C PHE A 94 -40.23 6.79 -3.59
N ARG A 95 -40.36 5.60 -4.20
CA ARG A 95 -41.19 5.33 -5.37
C ARG A 95 -42.46 4.51 -5.07
N ALA A 96 -42.61 4.04 -3.83
CA ALA A 96 -43.82 3.41 -3.29
C ALA A 96 -44.58 4.44 -2.44
#